data_AF-A0A4V6JHQ7-F1
#
_entry.id   AF-A0A4V6JHQ7-F1
#
_cell.length_a   1.000
_cell.length_b   1.000
_cell.length_c   1.000
_cell.angle_alpha   90.00
_cell.angle_beta   90.00
_cell.angle_gamma   90.00
#
_symmetry.space_group_name_H-M   'P 1'
#
loop_
_entity.id
_entity.type
_entity.pdbx_description
1 polymer ?
#
loop_
_entity_poly.entity_id
_entity_poly.type
_entity_poly.pdbx_seq_one_letter_code
_entity_poly.pdbx_strand_id
1 'polypeptide(L)'
;MLQDLLGVISPGLKRTESLPANLLATALCVLAWGYFLHQGVVDPLGGINTLWPLFGIANQMLAGMALMLCAVVLFKMKRQRYAWVALVPTAWLLICTLTAGWQKAFSSDAKVGFLAIANKFQAMIDSGKIPAQYTESQLSQLVFNNRLDAGLTIFFMVVVVVLALYSLKTAMAALKQDKPTAKETPYQPMPANYDERVTQAKGAH
;
A
#
# COMPACT_ATOMS: atom_id res chain seq x y z
N MET A 1 -13.10 0.52 4.73
CA MET A 1 -12.15 1.24 3.85
C MET A 1 -12.77 1.82 2.58
N LEU A 2 -13.21 1.03 1.58
CA LEU A 2 -13.85 1.60 0.38
C LEU A 2 -15.09 2.42 0.74
N GLN A 3 -15.92 1.88 1.62
CA GLN A 3 -17.10 2.55 2.16
C GLN A 3 -16.77 3.74 3.07
N ASP A 4 -15.61 3.74 3.75
CA ASP A 4 -15.11 4.90 4.51
C ASP A 4 -14.63 6.02 3.58
N LEU A 5 -13.93 5.68 2.50
CA LEU A 5 -13.47 6.59 1.45
C LEU A 5 -14.66 7.18 0.67
N LEU A 6 -15.64 6.36 0.30
CA LEU A 6 -16.91 6.80 -0.30
C LEU A 6 -17.72 7.66 0.69
N GLY A 7 -17.60 7.37 1.99
CA GLY A 7 -18.15 8.16 3.09
C GLY A 7 -17.49 9.53 3.30
N VAL A 8 -16.34 9.81 2.67
CA VAL A 8 -15.75 11.16 2.59
C VAL A 8 -16.45 12.00 1.52
N ILE A 9 -16.93 11.37 0.44
CA ILE A 9 -17.59 12.03 -0.69
C ILE A 9 -19.11 12.17 -0.44
N SER A 10 -19.74 11.20 0.23
CA SER A 10 -21.16 11.27 0.61
C SER A 10 -21.42 10.68 2.01
N PRO A 11 -21.97 11.45 2.97
CA PRO A 11 -22.25 10.99 4.33
C PRO A 11 -23.24 9.82 4.42
N GLY A 12 -24.10 9.65 3.41
CA GLY A 12 -25.11 8.57 3.36
C GLY A 12 -24.49 7.18 3.16
N LEU A 13 -23.37 7.08 2.44
CA LEU A 13 -22.65 5.81 2.22
C LEU A 13 -21.87 5.33 3.44
N LYS A 14 -21.67 6.21 4.44
CA LYS A 14 -21.03 5.90 5.72
C LYS A 14 -21.91 5.06 6.66
N ARG A 15 -23.20 4.92 6.35
CA ARG A 15 -24.17 4.14 7.14
C ARG A 15 -24.01 2.65 6.86
N THR A 16 -23.17 1.97 7.64
CA THR A 16 -22.94 0.52 7.61
C THR A 16 -24.18 -0.31 7.94
N GLU A 17 -25.23 0.32 8.48
CA GLU A 17 -26.52 -0.32 8.79
C GLU A 17 -27.48 -0.39 7.58
N SER A 18 -27.16 0.30 6.48
CA SER A 18 -28.02 0.32 5.30
C SER A 18 -27.65 -0.79 4.31
N LEU A 19 -28.55 -1.77 4.16
CA LEU A 19 -28.44 -2.86 3.19
C LEU A 19 -28.13 -2.37 1.75
N PRO A 20 -28.77 -1.30 1.23
CA PRO A 20 -28.48 -0.79 -0.11
C PRO A 20 -27.07 -0.21 -0.26
N ALA A 21 -26.57 0.54 0.73
CA ALA A 21 -25.22 1.10 0.64
C ALA A 21 -24.14 0.02 0.76
N ASN A 22 -24.37 -1.00 1.58
CA ASN A 22 -23.48 -2.15 1.70
C ASN A 22 -23.45 -2.97 0.41
N LEU A 23 -24.62 -3.22 -0.21
CA LEU A 23 -24.69 -3.92 -1.50
C LEU A 23 -24.00 -3.14 -2.61
N LEU A 24 -24.19 -1.82 -2.67
CA LEU A 24 -23.57 -0.97 -3.68
C LEU A 24 -22.04 -0.91 -3.49
N ALA A 25 -21.56 -0.72 -2.25
CA ALA A 25 -20.13 -0.75 -1.94
C ALA A 25 -19.50 -2.12 -2.28
N THR A 26 -20.21 -3.21 -2.00
CA THR A 26 -19.77 -4.58 -2.32
C THR A 26 -19.74 -4.80 -3.82
N ALA A 27 -20.80 -4.41 -4.55
CA ALA A 27 -20.86 -4.53 -6.00
C ALA A 27 -19.75 -3.74 -6.68
N LEU A 28 -19.48 -2.50 -6.24
CA LEU A 28 -18.36 -1.71 -6.75
C LEU A 28 -17.01 -2.38 -6.47
N CYS A 29 -16.83 -2.93 -5.27
CA CYS A 29 -15.60 -3.62 -4.91
C CYS A 29 -15.39 -4.87 -5.78
N VAL A 30 -16.42 -5.70 -5.94
CA VAL A 30 -16.40 -6.92 -6.77
C VAL A 30 -16.18 -6.59 -8.24
N LEU A 31 -16.84 -5.55 -8.77
CA LEU A 31 -16.67 -5.12 -10.16
C LEU A 31 -15.27 -4.55 -10.40
N ALA A 32 -14.73 -3.75 -9.47
CA ALA A 32 -13.38 -3.22 -9.57
C ALA A 32 -12.34 -4.35 -9.58
N TRP A 33 -12.45 -5.31 -8.65
CA TRP A 33 -11.58 -6.49 -8.62
C TRP A 33 -11.78 -7.39 -9.84
N GLY A 34 -13.03 -7.59 -10.27
CA GLY A 34 -13.37 -8.36 -11.47
C GLY A 34 -12.78 -7.75 -12.74
N TYR A 35 -12.83 -6.43 -12.87
CA TYR A 35 -12.18 -5.70 -13.96
C TYR A 35 -10.66 -5.86 -13.92
N PHE A 36 -10.04 -5.73 -12.74
CA PHE A 36 -8.60 -5.97 -12.57
C PHE A 36 -8.18 -7.38 -13.00
N LEU A 37 -8.96 -8.40 -12.62
CA LEU A 37 -8.71 -9.79 -13.04
C LEU A 37 -8.91 -9.99 -14.54
N HIS A 38 -9.98 -9.41 -15.10
CA HIS A 38 -10.28 -9.50 -16.52
C HIS A 38 -9.17 -8.84 -17.36
N GLN A 39 -8.75 -7.63 -16.98
CA GLN A 39 -7.59 -6.96 -17.59
C GLN A 39 -6.32 -7.79 -17.43
N GLY A 40 -6.12 -8.38 -16.26
CA GLY A 40 -4.99 -9.25 -15.97
C GLY A 40 -4.86 -10.47 -16.90
N VAL A 41 -5.98 -11.03 -17.35
CA VAL A 41 -6.04 -12.22 -18.23
C VAL A 41 -6.09 -11.86 -19.71
N VAL A 42 -6.81 -10.79 -20.08
CA VAL A 42 -7.07 -10.43 -21.48
C VAL A 42 -5.94 -9.59 -22.08
N ASP A 43 -5.14 -8.87 -21.28
CA ASP A 43 -4.07 -8.02 -21.79
C ASP A 43 -2.93 -8.84 -22.41
N PRO A 44 -2.72 -8.74 -23.75
CA PRO A 44 -1.67 -9.49 -24.46
C PRO A 44 -0.25 -9.07 -24.07
N LEU A 45 -0.09 -7.94 -23.38
CA LEU A 45 1.20 -7.46 -22.86
C LEU A 45 1.57 -8.06 -21.50
N GLY A 46 0.73 -8.93 -20.96
CA GLY A 46 0.96 -9.59 -19.66
C GLY A 46 0.55 -8.71 -18.50
N GLY A 47 -0.69 -8.22 -18.51
CA GLY A 47 -1.27 -7.36 -17.46
C GLY A 47 -1.04 -7.89 -16.04
N ILE A 48 -1.25 -9.19 -15.78
CA ILE A 48 -0.88 -9.80 -14.48
C ILE A 48 0.62 -9.69 -14.19
N ASN A 49 1.48 -9.97 -15.17
CA ASN A 49 2.94 -10.03 -14.96
C ASN A 49 3.57 -8.65 -14.74
N THR A 50 2.99 -7.58 -15.27
CA THR A 50 3.44 -6.20 -15.05
C THR A 50 2.86 -5.59 -13.78
N LEU A 51 1.62 -5.90 -13.42
CA LEU A 51 0.99 -5.39 -12.19
C LEU A 51 1.55 -6.04 -10.91
N TRP A 52 1.96 -7.31 -10.99
CA TRP A 52 2.36 -8.06 -9.80
C TRP A 52 3.59 -7.54 -9.05
N PRO A 53 4.67 -7.12 -9.75
CA PRO A 53 5.77 -6.43 -9.13
C PRO A 53 5.36 -5.13 -8.41
N LEU A 54 4.43 -4.37 -8.98
CA LEU A 54 3.95 -3.11 -8.41
C LEU A 54 3.18 -3.34 -7.11
N PHE A 55 2.29 -4.35 -7.08
CA PHE A 55 1.57 -4.75 -5.88
C PHE A 55 2.51 -5.18 -4.76
N GLY A 56 3.55 -5.96 -5.09
CA GLY A 56 4.56 -6.40 -4.12
C GLY A 56 5.29 -5.22 -3.46
N ILE A 57 5.77 -4.28 -4.27
CA ILE A 57 6.49 -3.09 -3.79
C ILE A 57 5.57 -2.21 -2.93
N ALA A 58 4.36 -1.92 -3.41
CA ALA A 58 3.39 -1.09 -2.69
C ALA A 58 3.01 -1.68 -1.33
N ASN A 59 2.77 -3.00 -1.27
CA ASN A 59 2.41 -3.68 -0.02
C ASN A 59 3.53 -3.66 1.01
N GLN A 60 4.78 -3.87 0.57
CA GLN A 60 5.94 -3.80 1.47
C GLN A 60 6.12 -2.38 2.04
N MET A 61 5.89 -1.36 1.22
CA MET A 61 5.98 0.03 1.65
C MET A 61 4.87 0.40 2.63
N LEU A 62 3.65 -0.08 2.41
CA LEU A 62 2.53 0.10 3.36
C LEU A 62 2.77 -0.62 4.68
N ALA A 63 3.29 -1.84 4.64
CA ALA A 63 3.69 -2.59 5.83
C ALA A 63 4.78 -1.84 6.62
N GLY A 64 5.78 -1.27 5.93
CA GLY A 64 6.79 -0.41 6.55
C GLY A 64 6.19 0.78 7.28
N MET A 65 5.25 1.50 6.64
CA MET A 65 4.56 2.63 7.27
C MET A 65 3.75 2.23 8.50
N ALA A 66 3.02 1.11 8.43
CA ALA A 66 2.22 0.60 9.54
C ALA A 66 3.10 0.24 10.75
N LEU A 67 4.21 -0.47 10.52
CA LEU A 67 5.12 -0.86 11.59
C LEU A 67 5.86 0.35 12.21
N MET A 68 6.23 1.34 11.41
CA MET A 68 6.77 2.61 11.91
C MET A 68 5.76 3.33 12.80
N LEU A 69 4.48 3.39 12.40
CA LEU A 69 3.42 3.95 13.23
C LEU A 69 3.27 3.18 14.55
N CYS A 70 3.20 1.85 14.50
CA CYS A 70 3.14 1.00 15.69
C CYS A 70 4.31 1.26 16.64
N ALA A 71 5.54 1.36 16.11
CA ALA A 71 6.72 1.67 16.91
C ALA A 71 6.58 3.03 17.61
N VAL A 72 6.18 4.08 16.88
CA VAL A 72 5.96 5.42 17.44
C VAL A 72 4.89 5.40 18.54
N VAL A 73 3.78 4.69 18.33
CA VAL A 73 2.71 4.55 19.32
C VAL A 73 3.24 3.90 20.60
N LEU A 74 4.05 2.83 20.51
CA LEU A 74 4.65 2.17 21.67
C LEU A 74 5.54 3.12 22.48
N PHE A 75 6.33 3.98 21.81
CA PHE A 75 7.12 5.01 22.49
C PHE A 75 6.23 6.07 23.15
N LYS A 76 5.16 6.52 22.48
CA LYS A 76 4.20 7.49 23.05
C LYS A 76 3.44 6.92 24.26
N MET A 77 3.21 5.62 24.31
CA MET A 77 2.58 4.91 25.44
C MET A 77 3.56 4.51 26.55
N LYS A 78 4.87 4.85 26.43
CA LYS A 78 5.93 4.44 27.37
C LYS A 78 6.12 2.93 27.50
N ARG A 79 5.69 2.16 26.50
CA ARG A 79 5.86 0.70 26.38
C ARG A 79 7.11 0.31 25.60
N GLN A 80 8.19 1.08 25.80
CA GLN A 80 9.46 0.95 25.07
C GLN A 80 10.12 -0.43 25.19
N ARG A 81 9.88 -1.18 26.28
CA ARG A 81 10.32 -2.58 26.44
C ARG A 81 9.81 -3.51 25.33
N TYR A 82 8.68 -3.19 24.70
CA TYR A 82 8.08 -3.98 23.62
C TYR A 82 8.34 -3.40 22.23
N ALA A 83 8.98 -2.23 22.13
CA ALA A 83 9.20 -1.55 20.86
C ALA A 83 10.06 -2.36 19.89
N TRP A 84 10.95 -3.23 20.39
CA TRP A 84 11.77 -4.10 19.55
C TRP A 84 10.94 -5.03 18.65
N VAL A 85 9.75 -5.44 19.09
CA VAL A 85 8.84 -6.30 18.31
C VAL A 85 8.39 -5.61 17.03
N ALA A 86 8.25 -4.28 17.05
CA ALA A 86 7.96 -3.49 15.86
C ALA A 86 9.23 -3.06 15.12
N LEU A 87 10.28 -2.63 15.85
CA LEU A 87 11.49 -2.05 15.27
C LEU A 87 12.32 -3.07 14.48
N VAL A 88 12.46 -4.32 14.95
CA VAL A 88 13.27 -5.32 14.25
C VAL A 88 12.66 -5.67 12.88
N PRO A 89 11.35 -6.02 12.77
CA PRO A 89 10.72 -6.22 11.48
C PRO A 89 10.73 -4.97 10.61
N THR A 90 10.55 -3.77 11.20
CA THR A 90 10.62 -2.50 10.47
C THR A 90 11.99 -2.32 9.83
N ALA A 91 13.07 -2.49 10.60
CA ALA A 91 14.43 -2.30 10.10
C ALA A 91 14.74 -3.28 8.96
N TRP A 92 14.38 -4.55 9.14
CA TRP A 92 14.55 -5.57 8.11
C TRP A 92 13.77 -5.23 6.83
N LEU A 93 12.49 -4.87 6.97
CA LEU A 93 11.64 -4.49 5.83
C LEU A 93 12.18 -3.25 5.12
N LEU A 94 12.59 -2.21 5.84
CA LEU A 94 13.16 -1.00 5.25
C LEU A 94 14.43 -1.31 4.46
N ILE A 95 15.33 -2.12 5.02
CA ILE A 95 16.57 -2.53 4.32
C ILE A 95 16.22 -3.26 3.02
N CYS A 96 15.37 -4.29 3.08
CA CYS A 96 14.99 -5.08 1.91
C CYS A 96 14.27 -4.23 0.86
N THR A 97 13.29 -3.42 1.28
CA THR A 97 12.45 -2.62 0.38
C THR A 97 13.23 -1.50 -0.27
N LEU A 98 14.06 -0.77 0.47
CA LEU A 98 14.89 0.31 -0.08
C LEU A 98 15.98 -0.24 -1.00
N THR A 99 16.58 -1.39 -0.66
CA THR A 99 17.58 -2.03 -1.52
C THR A 99 16.95 -2.53 -2.82
N ALA A 100 15.81 -3.21 -2.74
CA ALA A 100 15.07 -3.66 -3.92
C ALA A 100 14.60 -2.48 -4.78
N GLY A 101 14.06 -1.43 -4.16
CA GLY A 101 13.65 -0.20 -4.84
C GLY A 101 14.81 0.48 -5.56
N TRP A 102 15.97 0.56 -4.92
CA TRP A 102 17.18 1.10 -5.53
C TRP A 102 17.63 0.29 -6.76
N GLN A 103 17.68 -1.04 -6.64
CA GLN A 103 18.01 -1.91 -7.76
C GLN A 103 16.98 -1.80 -8.89
N LYS A 104 15.69 -1.69 -8.57
CA LYS A 104 14.61 -1.53 -9.54
C LYS A 104 14.68 -0.18 -10.27
N ALA A 105 15.04 0.89 -9.58
CA ALA A 105 15.13 2.22 -10.17
C ALA A 105 16.41 2.42 -11.01
N PHE A 106 17.56 1.96 -10.50
CA PHE A 106 18.87 2.37 -11.02
C PHE A 106 19.76 1.25 -11.57
N SER A 107 19.36 -0.02 -11.47
CA SER A 107 20.18 -1.10 -12.05
C SER A 107 20.29 -0.96 -13.56
N SER A 108 21.51 -1.16 -14.09
CA SER A 108 21.79 -1.23 -15.52
C SER A 108 21.38 -2.56 -16.15
N ASP A 109 21.08 -3.59 -15.34
CA ASP A 109 20.59 -4.87 -15.83
C ASP A 109 19.10 -4.76 -16.20
N ALA A 110 18.79 -4.96 -17.47
CA ALA A 110 17.42 -5.01 -18.00
C ALA A 110 16.60 -6.22 -17.51
N LYS A 111 17.12 -7.08 -16.64
CA LYS A 111 16.30 -8.05 -15.89
C LYS A 111 15.75 -7.48 -14.59
N VAL A 112 16.39 -6.44 -14.07
CA VAL A 112 16.12 -5.90 -12.73
C VAL A 112 15.59 -4.48 -12.82
N GLY A 113 16.28 -3.59 -13.53
CA GLY A 113 16.03 -2.15 -13.56
C GLY A 113 14.95 -1.74 -14.57
N PHE A 114 13.96 -0.97 -14.11
CA PHE A 114 12.88 -0.45 -14.95
C PHE A 114 13.40 0.49 -16.05
N LEU A 115 14.33 1.40 -15.72
CA LEU A 115 14.93 2.29 -16.71
C LEU A 115 15.77 1.52 -17.75
N ALA A 116 16.49 0.47 -17.32
CA ALA A 116 17.26 -0.37 -18.24
C ALA A 116 16.36 -1.16 -19.20
N ILE A 117 15.24 -1.70 -18.71
CA ILE A 117 14.20 -2.35 -19.52
C ILE A 117 13.61 -1.36 -20.53
N ALA A 118 13.22 -0.17 -20.07
CA ALA A 118 12.67 0.86 -20.94
C ALA A 118 13.65 1.26 -22.06
N ASN A 119 14.94 1.43 -21.73
CA ASN A 119 15.97 1.77 -22.72
C ASN A 119 16.18 0.63 -23.74
N LYS A 120 16.15 -0.63 -23.29
CA LYS A 120 16.26 -1.79 -24.15
C LYS A 120 15.11 -1.88 -25.15
N PHE A 121 13.87 -1.67 -24.68
CA PHE A 121 12.70 -1.67 -25.57
C PHE A 121 12.70 -0.45 -26.50
N GLN A 122 13.12 0.73 -26.03
CA GLN A 122 13.28 1.89 -26.89
C GLN A 122 14.28 1.62 -28.02
N ALA A 123 15.44 1.03 -27.72
CA ALA A 123 16.42 0.67 -28.75
C ALA A 123 15.89 -0.35 -29.78
N MET A 124 14.95 -1.23 -29.40
CA MET A 124 14.29 -2.15 -30.34
C MET A 124 13.33 -1.43 -31.28
N ILE A 125 12.61 -0.42 -30.79
CA ILE A 125 11.77 0.47 -31.62
C ILE A 125 12.66 1.24 -32.59
N ASP A 126 13.71 1.90 -32.07
CA ASP A 126 14.59 2.77 -32.87
C ASP A 126 15.36 1.99 -33.95
N SER A 127 15.68 0.72 -33.70
CA SER A 127 16.37 -0.15 -34.68
C SER A 127 15.43 -0.86 -35.66
N GLY A 128 14.12 -0.75 -35.50
CA GLY A 128 13.12 -1.46 -36.29
C GLY A 128 13.12 -2.99 -36.12
N LYS A 129 13.94 -3.53 -35.19
CA LYS A 129 14.05 -4.97 -34.91
C LYS A 129 13.06 -5.39 -33.85
N ILE A 130 11.78 -5.22 -34.14
CA ILE A 130 10.70 -5.55 -33.22
C ILE A 130 10.48 -7.07 -33.23
N PRO A 131 10.56 -7.76 -32.08
CA PRO A 131 10.25 -9.18 -32.00
C PRO A 131 8.83 -9.48 -32.49
N ALA A 132 8.64 -10.57 -33.25
CA ALA A 132 7.33 -10.94 -33.82
C ALA A 132 6.19 -11.12 -32.79
N GLN A 133 6.54 -11.27 -31.51
CA GLN A 133 5.59 -11.36 -30.40
C GLN A 133 4.98 -10.01 -29.98
N TYR A 134 5.51 -8.87 -30.43
CA TYR A 134 5.07 -7.54 -30.04
C TYR A 134 4.82 -6.64 -31.25
N THR A 135 3.83 -5.75 -31.13
CA THR A 135 3.69 -4.60 -32.04
C THR A 135 4.52 -3.41 -31.56
N GLU A 136 4.77 -2.45 -32.45
CA GLU A 136 5.47 -1.20 -32.09
C GLU A 136 4.74 -0.39 -31.01
N SER A 137 3.41 -0.33 -31.11
CA SER A 137 2.56 0.35 -30.13
C SER A 137 2.65 -0.31 -28.75
N GLN A 138 2.68 -1.64 -28.71
CA GLN A 138 2.85 -2.45 -27.50
C GLN A 138 4.21 -2.21 -26.83
N LEU A 139 5.28 -2.21 -27.62
CA LEU A 139 6.63 -1.93 -27.11
C LEU A 139 6.73 -0.51 -26.54
N SER A 140 6.11 0.47 -27.22
CA SER A 140 6.06 1.87 -26.78
C SER A 140 5.31 2.03 -25.45
N GLN A 141 4.17 1.35 -25.30
CA GLN A 141 3.45 1.29 -24.03
C GLN A 141 4.31 0.70 -22.91
N LEU A 142 5.07 -0.36 -23.21
CA LEU A 142 5.93 -1.01 -22.23
C LEU A 142 7.10 -0.10 -21.80
N VAL A 143 7.66 0.70 -22.72
CA VAL A 143 8.65 1.74 -22.40
C VAL A 143 8.05 2.78 -21.45
N PHE A 144 6.86 3.30 -21.77
CA PHE A 144 6.18 4.29 -20.93
C PHE A 144 5.89 3.75 -19.52
N ASN A 145 5.32 2.55 -19.44
CA ASN A 145 4.99 1.90 -18.17
C ASN A 145 6.24 1.71 -17.29
N ASN A 146 7.34 1.21 -17.86
CA ASN A 146 8.58 1.03 -17.09
C ASN A 146 9.17 2.37 -16.61
N ARG A 147 9.07 3.45 -17.40
CA ARG A 147 9.51 4.78 -16.96
C ARG A 147 8.63 5.32 -15.83
N LEU A 148 7.31 5.13 -15.95
CA LEU A 148 6.35 5.50 -14.92
C LEU A 148 6.59 4.73 -13.63
N ASP A 149 6.83 3.41 -13.70
CA ASP A 149 7.14 2.55 -12.57
C ASP A 149 8.45 2.95 -11.88
N ALA A 150 9.48 3.31 -12.65
CA ALA A 150 10.72 3.85 -12.10
C ALA A 150 10.46 5.14 -11.30
N GLY A 151 9.68 6.07 -11.86
CA GLY A 151 9.28 7.31 -11.20
C GLY A 151 8.49 7.07 -9.91
N LEU A 152 7.48 6.20 -9.96
CA LEU A 152 6.67 5.82 -8.80
C LEU A 152 7.50 5.14 -7.71
N THR A 153 8.42 4.25 -8.10
CA THR A 153 9.32 3.57 -7.15
C THR A 153 10.18 4.59 -6.41
N ILE A 154 10.80 5.53 -7.12
CA ILE A 154 11.61 6.61 -6.51
C ILE A 154 10.74 7.47 -5.60
N PHE A 155 9.55 7.87 -6.05
CA PHE A 155 8.61 8.66 -5.27
C PHE A 155 8.28 7.97 -3.94
N PHE A 156 7.86 6.71 -3.97
CA PHE A 156 7.54 5.99 -2.74
C PHE A 156 8.76 5.77 -1.84
N MET A 157 9.95 5.54 -2.41
CA MET A 157 11.18 5.44 -1.60
C MET A 157 11.43 6.73 -0.82
N VAL A 158 11.26 7.89 -1.46
CA VAL A 158 11.38 9.19 -0.78
C VAL A 158 10.35 9.32 0.34
N VAL A 159 9.09 8.99 0.07
CA VAL A 159 8.02 9.03 1.08
C VAL A 159 8.35 8.15 2.29
N VAL A 160 8.82 6.92 2.07
CA VAL A 160 9.20 5.98 3.14
C VAL A 160 10.36 6.53 3.96
N VAL A 161 11.40 7.09 3.32
CA VAL A 161 12.55 7.69 4.02
C VAL A 161 12.11 8.89 4.86
N VAL A 162 11.29 9.78 4.31
CA VAL A 162 10.75 10.94 5.04
C VAL A 162 9.92 10.49 6.25
N LEU A 163 9.05 9.48 6.08
CA LEU A 163 8.26 8.92 7.18
C LEU A 163 9.12 8.25 8.24
N ALA A 164 10.20 7.56 7.85
CA ALA A 164 11.15 6.97 8.79
C ALA A 164 11.83 8.07 9.64
N LEU A 165 12.30 9.15 9.01
CA LEU A 165 12.90 10.28 9.71
C LEU A 165 11.89 10.97 10.66
N TYR A 166 10.65 11.17 10.21
CA TYR A 166 9.60 11.76 11.05
C TYR A 166 9.22 10.85 12.23
N SER A 167 9.14 9.55 11.99
CA SER A 167 8.86 8.54 13.02
C SER A 167 9.96 8.51 14.07
N LEU A 168 11.23 8.54 13.64
CA LEU A 168 12.39 8.63 14.54
C LEU A 168 12.35 9.92 15.36
N LYS A 169 12.13 11.08 14.73
CA LYS A 169 12.00 12.36 15.45
C LYS A 169 10.88 12.32 16.48
N THR A 170 9.74 11.76 16.13
CA THR A 170 8.57 11.65 17.02
C THR A 170 8.84 10.68 18.18
N ALA A 171 9.46 9.53 17.92
CA ALA A 171 9.85 8.57 18.94
C ALA A 171 10.87 9.17 19.93
N MET A 172 11.89 9.89 19.42
CA MET A 172 12.86 10.60 20.27
C MET A 172 12.21 11.70 21.11
N ALA A 173 11.30 12.48 20.54
CA ALA A 173 10.55 13.49 21.29
C ALA A 173 9.68 12.85 22.39
N ALA A 174 9.01 11.73 22.08
CA ALA A 174 8.23 10.97 23.05
C ALA A 174 9.10 10.35 24.16
N LEU A 175 10.35 9.96 23.87
CA LEU A 175 11.30 9.49 24.87
C LEU A 175 11.65 10.58 25.89
N LYS A 176 11.81 11.84 25.46
CA LYS A 176 12.17 12.98 26.32
C LYS A 176 11.10 13.41 27.33
N GLN A 177 9.83 13.04 27.13
CA GLN A 177 8.75 13.41 28.07
C GLN A 177 8.45 12.26 29.01
N ASP A 178 8.43 12.40 30.33
CA ASP A 178 8.26 11.24 31.23
C ASP A 178 6.84 10.63 31.24
N LYS A 179 5.84 11.35 30.74
CA LYS A 179 4.43 10.92 30.75
C LYS A 179 3.99 10.34 29.39
N PRO A 180 3.01 9.43 29.37
CA PRO A 180 2.38 9.00 28.12
C PRO A 180 1.82 10.20 27.35
N THR A 181 2.13 10.26 26.06
CA THR A 181 1.68 11.34 25.14
C THR A 181 0.63 10.86 24.14
N ALA A 182 0.17 9.62 24.32
CA ALA A 182 -0.95 9.05 23.56
C ALA A 182 -2.25 9.77 23.98
N LYS A 183 -2.97 10.29 22.99
CA LYS A 183 -4.31 10.84 23.17
C LYS A 183 -5.30 9.80 22.68
N GLU A 184 -5.67 8.88 23.57
CA GLU A 184 -6.73 7.92 23.30
C GLU A 184 -8.09 8.57 23.59
N THR A 185 -9.15 8.11 22.91
CA THR A 185 -10.52 8.48 23.30
C THR A 185 -10.80 7.98 24.72
N PRO A 186 -11.58 8.71 25.54
CA PRO A 186 -11.94 8.25 26.87
C PRO A 186 -12.51 6.83 26.82
N TYR A 187 -12.09 5.99 27.76
CA TYR A 187 -12.62 4.63 27.88
C TYR A 187 -14.15 4.69 27.96
N GLN A 188 -14.84 4.07 27.00
CA GLN A 188 -16.27 3.85 27.11
C GLN A 188 -16.50 2.47 27.72
N PRO A 189 -17.06 2.39 28.94
CA PRO A 189 -17.39 1.11 29.55
C PRO A 189 -18.40 0.36 28.69
N MET A 190 -18.31 -0.97 28.71
CA MET A 190 -19.30 -1.81 28.08
C MET A 190 -20.69 -1.49 28.68
N PRO A 191 -21.72 -1.23 27.85
CA PRO A 191 -23.05 -0.93 28.37
C PRO A 191 -23.54 -2.10 29.24
N ALA A 192 -24.18 -1.81 30.37
CA ALA A 192 -24.72 -2.85 31.26
C ALA A 192 -25.67 -3.83 30.53
N ASN A 193 -26.29 -3.37 29.44
CA ASN A 193 -27.25 -4.12 28.63
C ASN A 193 -26.58 -4.79 27.41
N TYR A 194 -25.27 -5.06 27.44
CA TYR A 194 -24.56 -5.67 26.31
C TYR A 194 -25.18 -7.02 25.91
N ASP A 195 -25.42 -7.90 26.88
CA ASP A 195 -25.98 -9.23 26.62
C ASP A 195 -27.42 -9.14 26.09
N GLU A 196 -28.23 -8.20 26.58
CA GLU A 196 -29.58 -7.95 26.08
C GLU A 196 -29.56 -7.45 24.62
N ARG A 197 -28.64 -6.54 24.28
CA ARG A 197 -28.49 -6.02 22.93
C ARG A 197 -27.98 -7.08 21.95
N VAL A 198 -27.05 -7.92 22.38
CA VAL A 198 -26.54 -9.05 21.58
C VAL A 198 -27.63 -10.11 21.38
N THR A 199 -28.43 -10.37 22.41
CA THR A 199 -29.53 -11.35 22.34
C THR A 199 -30.68 -10.84 21.46
N GLN A 200 -31.04 -9.56 21.56
CA GLN A 200 -32.01 -8.93 20.64
C GLN A 200 -31.51 -8.93 19.19
N ALA A 201 -30.22 -8.65 18.95
CA ALA A 201 -29.66 -8.68 17.60
C ALA A 201 -29.62 -10.09 16.99
N LYS A 202 -29.42 -11.13 17.81
CA LYS A 202 -29.46 -12.54 17.36
C LYS A 202 -30.89 -13.05 17.08
N GLY A 203 -31.90 -12.49 17.75
CA GLY A 203 -33.32 -12.84 17.52
C GLY A 203 -33.99 -12.08 16.37
N ALA A 204 -33.29 -11.12 15.75
CA ALA A 204 -33.79 -10.33 14.63
C ALA A 204 -33.35 -10.85 13.24
N HIS A 205 -32.75 -12.05 13.19
CA HIS A 205 -32.38 -12.77 11.97
C HIS A 205 -33.25 -14.01 11.76
#